data_AF-A0A9Q9P3W6-F1
#
_entry.id   AF-A0A9Q9P3W6-F1
#
_cell.length_a   1.000
_cell.length_b   1.000
_cell.length_c   1.000
_cell.angle_alpha   90.00
_cell.angle_beta   90.00
_cell.angle_gamma   90.00
#
_symmetry.space_group_name_H-M   'P 1'
#
loop_
_entity.id
_entity.type
_entity.pdbx_description
1 polymer ?
#
loop_
_entity_poly.entity_id
_entity_poly.type
_entity_poly.pdbx_seq_one_letter_code
_entity_poly.pdbx_strand_id
1 'polypeptide(L)'
;MTIPEGEWKNYKTTFNYQYQLSMKKGSVFWDNLIHNFSTSILSANVGFFSEIEFSTHELGVRELAKESRQSRYYLSKNFKEKLKTTQPHLRTSRMVESIDEPGKFYLFLFFPNDSKLSYSDYRIQRISYINAYAEVAFNKYRHIKKLITIATEPQNTEGRSEDLIYSISPEKFTKEQNEKSQKIIKRIQNTK
;
A
#
# COMPACT_ATOMS: atom_id res chain seq x y z
N MET A 1 -3.72 23.10 22.48
CA MET A 1 -2.79 24.23 22.31
C MET A 1 -3.56 25.36 21.68
N THR A 2 -3.64 26.49 22.35
CA THR A 2 -4.35 27.71 21.90
C THR A 2 -3.30 28.76 21.55
N ILE A 3 -3.44 29.39 20.39
CA ILE A 3 -2.55 30.48 19.95
C ILE A 3 -3.20 31.79 20.43
N PRO A 4 -2.50 32.61 21.24
CA PRO A 4 -3.04 33.90 21.66
C PRO A 4 -3.42 34.80 20.48
N GLU A 5 -4.39 35.67 20.71
CA GLU A 5 -4.80 36.65 19.70
C GLU A 5 -3.61 37.55 19.30
N GLY A 6 -3.45 37.83 18.01
CA GLY A 6 -2.30 38.55 17.45
C GLY A 6 -1.07 37.70 17.14
N GLU A 7 -0.87 36.56 17.81
CA GLU A 7 0.33 35.73 17.67
C GLU A 7 0.32 34.80 16.44
N TRP A 8 -0.76 34.78 15.66
CA TRP A 8 -0.87 33.94 14.46
C TRP A 8 0.25 34.19 13.45
N LYS A 9 0.63 35.46 13.24
CA LYS A 9 1.71 35.80 12.29
C LYS A 9 3.05 35.21 12.74
N ASN A 10 3.34 35.29 14.04
CA ASN A 10 4.56 34.75 14.63
C ASN A 10 4.55 33.22 14.64
N TYR A 11 3.42 32.59 14.95
CA TYR A 11 3.30 31.13 14.90
C TYR A 11 3.64 30.57 13.51
N LYS A 12 3.21 31.25 12.43
CA LYS A 12 3.49 30.82 11.07
C LYS A 12 4.98 30.80 10.70
N THR A 13 5.84 31.56 11.38
CA THR A 13 7.29 31.54 11.12
C THR A 13 7.99 30.45 11.92
N THR A 14 7.31 29.82 12.89
CA THR A 14 7.90 28.76 13.72
C THR A 14 8.16 27.48 12.93
N PHE A 15 9.16 26.73 13.38
CA PHE A 15 9.48 25.41 12.86
C PHE A 15 8.26 24.47 12.89
N ASN A 16 7.51 24.45 13.99
CA ASN A 16 6.36 23.55 14.15
C ASN A 16 5.29 23.77 13.08
N TYR A 17 4.96 25.04 12.78
CA TYR A 17 4.00 25.35 11.73
C TYR A 17 4.50 24.91 10.35
N GLN A 18 5.76 25.23 10.01
CA GLN A 18 6.35 24.84 8.73
C GLN A 18 6.46 23.32 8.59
N TYR A 19 6.80 22.62 9.66
CA TYR A 19 6.85 21.17 9.72
C TYR A 19 5.45 20.56 9.47
N GLN A 20 4.41 21.03 10.18
CA GLN A 20 3.02 20.61 9.94
C GLN A 20 2.56 20.88 8.50
N LEU A 21 2.91 22.04 7.95
CA LEU A 21 2.58 22.39 6.58
C LEU A 21 3.27 21.45 5.57
N SER A 22 4.53 21.10 5.82
CA SER A 22 5.28 20.16 4.97
C SER A 22 4.68 18.75 5.00
N MET A 23 4.29 18.25 6.20
CA MET A 23 3.58 16.98 6.35
C MET A 23 2.26 17.00 5.60
N LYS A 24 1.47 18.09 5.75
CA LYS A 24 0.20 18.26 5.03
C LYS A 24 0.38 18.22 3.52
N LYS A 25 1.44 18.85 2.99
CA LYS A 25 1.73 18.83 1.55
C LYS A 25 2.16 17.43 1.09
N GLY A 26 3.03 16.75 1.82
CA GLY A 26 3.56 15.45 1.40
C GLY A 26 2.56 14.30 1.53
N SER A 27 1.53 14.43 2.37
CA SER A 27 0.47 13.43 2.56
C SER A 27 -0.65 13.48 1.51
N VAL A 28 -0.69 14.49 0.63
CA VAL A 28 -1.73 14.65 -0.40
C VAL A 28 -1.85 13.42 -1.29
N PHE A 29 -0.73 12.74 -1.58
CA PHE A 29 -0.76 11.51 -2.35
C PHE A 29 -1.63 10.42 -1.70
N TRP A 30 -1.54 10.28 -0.38
CA TRP A 30 -2.36 9.33 0.35
C TRP A 30 -3.84 9.71 0.34
N ASP A 31 -4.14 11.01 0.45
CA ASP A 31 -5.52 11.51 0.35
C ASP A 31 -6.10 11.21 -1.04
N ASN A 32 -5.29 11.38 -2.09
CA ASN A 32 -5.69 11.03 -3.46
C ASN A 32 -5.89 9.52 -3.63
N LEU A 33 -5.03 8.67 -3.02
CA LEU A 33 -5.25 7.21 -3.04
C LEU A 33 -6.59 6.84 -2.41
N ILE A 34 -6.90 7.37 -1.22
CA ILE A 34 -8.19 7.16 -0.55
C ILE A 34 -9.33 7.57 -1.49
N HIS A 35 -9.26 8.79 -2.04
CA HIS A 35 -10.28 9.30 -2.94
C HIS A 35 -10.47 8.41 -4.18
N ASN A 36 -9.38 8.01 -4.84
CA ASN A 36 -9.44 7.18 -6.05
C ASN A 36 -10.10 5.83 -5.76
N PHE A 37 -9.66 5.13 -4.70
CA PHE A 37 -10.26 3.86 -4.32
C PHE A 37 -11.73 4.02 -3.92
N SER A 38 -12.08 5.04 -3.13
CA SER A 38 -13.48 5.33 -2.78
C SER A 38 -14.33 5.52 -4.04
N THR A 39 -13.86 6.32 -5.00
CA THR A 39 -14.57 6.56 -6.26
C THR A 39 -14.73 5.29 -7.07
N SER A 40 -13.65 4.50 -7.24
CA SER A 40 -13.70 3.21 -7.97
C SER A 40 -14.68 2.21 -7.36
N ILE A 41 -14.75 2.16 -6.02
CA ILE A 41 -15.70 1.30 -5.30
C ILE A 41 -17.14 1.77 -5.53
N LEU A 42 -17.40 3.06 -5.36
CA LEU A 42 -18.75 3.63 -5.53
C LEU A 42 -19.25 3.58 -6.98
N SER A 43 -18.35 3.67 -7.96
CA SER A 43 -18.69 3.61 -9.37
C SER A 43 -18.73 2.17 -9.94
N ALA A 44 -18.63 1.15 -9.08
CA ALA A 44 -18.52 -0.26 -9.47
C ALA A 44 -17.36 -0.58 -10.45
N ASN A 45 -16.31 0.25 -10.49
CA ASN A 45 -15.12 0.08 -11.31
C ASN A 45 -13.96 -0.56 -10.53
N VAL A 46 -14.26 -1.53 -9.66
CA VAL A 46 -13.23 -2.27 -8.89
C VAL A 46 -12.44 -3.29 -9.75
N GLY A 47 -12.80 -3.44 -11.03
CA GLY A 47 -12.08 -4.25 -12.00
C GLY A 47 -12.13 -5.75 -11.66
N PHE A 48 -10.96 -6.39 -11.57
CA PHE A 48 -10.79 -7.84 -11.36
C PHE A 48 -11.43 -8.38 -10.07
N PHE A 49 -11.81 -7.50 -9.14
CA PHE A 49 -12.45 -7.86 -7.86
C PHE A 49 -13.92 -7.45 -7.79
N SER A 50 -14.60 -7.30 -8.91
CA SER A 50 -16.04 -6.97 -8.98
C SER A 50 -16.93 -7.99 -8.27
N GLU A 51 -16.47 -9.24 -8.18
CA GLU A 51 -17.18 -10.33 -7.50
C GLU A 51 -16.97 -10.34 -5.97
N ILE A 52 -16.01 -9.55 -5.47
CA ILE A 52 -15.78 -9.42 -4.02
C ILE A 52 -16.81 -8.46 -3.43
N GLU A 53 -17.32 -8.82 -2.25
CA GLU A 53 -18.28 -8.00 -1.52
C GLU A 53 -17.75 -6.58 -1.26
N PHE A 54 -18.61 -5.59 -1.49
CA PHE A 54 -18.33 -4.17 -1.23
C PHE A 54 -17.68 -3.93 0.14
N SER A 55 -18.16 -4.63 1.18
CA SER A 55 -17.63 -4.51 2.54
C SER A 55 -16.13 -4.78 2.60
N THR A 56 -15.62 -5.75 1.83
CA THR A 56 -14.19 -6.08 1.80
C THR A 56 -13.36 -4.95 1.18
N HIS A 57 -13.88 -4.31 0.13
CA HIS A 57 -13.24 -3.15 -0.49
C HIS A 57 -13.23 -1.93 0.43
N GLU A 58 -14.35 -1.67 1.10
CA GLU A 58 -14.48 -0.60 2.09
C GLU A 58 -13.46 -0.77 3.22
N LEU A 59 -13.29 -1.98 3.73
CA LEU A 59 -12.34 -2.26 4.82
C LEU A 59 -10.93 -1.77 4.49
N GLY A 60 -10.47 -2.00 3.25
CA GLY A 60 -9.17 -1.52 2.79
C GLY A 60 -9.09 0.01 2.84
N VAL A 61 -10.07 0.71 2.26
CA VAL A 61 -10.10 2.18 2.23
C VAL A 61 -10.21 2.78 3.63
N ARG A 62 -11.01 2.16 4.50
CA ARG A 62 -11.14 2.55 5.91
C ARG A 62 -9.82 2.45 6.64
N GLU A 63 -9.04 1.40 6.40
CA GLU A 63 -7.70 1.28 6.98
C GLU A 63 -6.74 2.35 6.44
N LEU A 64 -6.82 2.76 5.17
CA LEU A 64 -6.04 3.91 4.67
C LEU A 64 -6.46 5.22 5.35
N ALA A 65 -7.76 5.41 5.56
CA ALA A 65 -8.33 6.63 6.15
C ALA A 65 -8.01 6.79 7.65
N LYS A 66 -7.80 5.67 8.38
CA LYS A 66 -7.38 5.68 9.79
C LYS A 66 -6.01 6.30 10.03
N GLU A 67 -5.15 6.35 9.03
CA GLU A 67 -3.81 6.94 9.16
C GLU A 67 -3.88 8.44 9.43
N SER A 68 -3.18 8.88 10.46
CA SER A 68 -2.92 10.27 10.84
C SER A 68 -2.14 10.99 9.76
N ARG A 69 -2.14 12.33 9.81
CA ARG A 69 -1.44 13.14 8.81
C ARG A 69 0.07 12.82 8.74
N GLN A 70 0.68 12.53 9.89
CA GLN A 70 2.08 12.13 9.99
C GLN A 70 2.33 10.77 9.34
N SER A 71 1.49 9.77 9.64
CA SER A 71 1.64 8.45 9.03
C SER A 71 1.38 8.48 7.52
N ARG A 72 0.35 9.21 7.06
CA ARG A 72 0.09 9.43 5.63
C ARG A 72 1.29 10.05 4.91
N TYR A 73 1.94 11.05 5.53
CA TYR A 73 3.17 11.65 4.98
C TYR A 73 4.29 10.61 4.86
N TYR A 74 4.53 9.85 5.94
CA TYR A 74 5.57 8.83 6.00
C TYR A 74 5.36 7.70 4.98
N LEU A 75 4.14 7.18 4.88
CA LEU A 75 3.75 6.14 3.93
C LEU A 75 3.84 6.65 2.48
N SER A 76 3.36 7.88 2.22
CA SER A 76 3.48 8.53 0.92
C SER A 76 4.93 8.70 0.48
N LYS A 77 5.80 9.13 1.40
CA LYS A 77 7.23 9.29 1.14
C LYS A 77 7.85 7.95 0.76
N ASN A 78 7.62 6.91 1.56
CA ASN A 78 8.14 5.57 1.29
C ASN A 78 7.66 4.99 -0.04
N PHE A 79 6.37 5.17 -0.36
CA PHE A 79 5.79 4.72 -1.62
C PHE A 79 6.47 5.42 -2.80
N LYS A 80 6.51 6.76 -2.79
CA LYS A 80 7.06 7.57 -3.88
C LYS A 80 8.55 7.34 -4.10
N GLU A 81 9.31 7.25 -3.02
CA GLU A 81 10.74 6.93 -3.09
C GLU A 81 10.95 5.56 -3.73
N LYS A 82 10.20 4.55 -3.29
CA LYS A 82 10.32 3.21 -3.87
C LYS A 82 9.94 3.20 -5.34
N LEU A 83 8.82 3.84 -5.69
CA LEU A 83 8.38 3.97 -7.07
C LEU A 83 9.45 4.63 -7.95
N LYS A 84 10.04 5.75 -7.50
CA LYS A 84 11.08 6.48 -8.22
C LYS A 84 12.35 5.65 -8.48
N THR A 85 12.67 4.72 -7.59
CA THR A 85 13.85 3.85 -7.72
C THR A 85 13.58 2.53 -8.45
N THR A 86 12.31 2.23 -8.76
CA THR A 86 11.94 0.97 -9.42
C THR A 86 12.05 1.11 -10.92
N GLN A 87 12.88 0.27 -11.54
CA GLN A 87 13.01 0.24 -13.01
C GLN A 87 11.74 -0.34 -13.65
N PRO A 88 11.35 0.12 -14.86
CA PRO A 88 10.07 -0.23 -15.48
C PRO A 88 9.79 -1.73 -15.63
N HIS A 89 10.82 -2.53 -15.85
CA HIS A 89 10.75 -3.96 -16.13
C HIS A 89 10.98 -4.83 -14.88
N LEU A 90 11.29 -4.24 -13.72
CA LEU A 90 11.61 -4.98 -12.52
C LEU A 90 10.43 -5.03 -11.57
N ARG A 91 10.12 -6.23 -11.10
CA ARG A 91 9.20 -6.40 -9.97
C ARG A 91 9.94 -6.09 -8.67
N THR A 92 9.40 -5.17 -7.89
CA THR A 92 9.93 -4.88 -6.56
C THR A 92 8.84 -4.65 -5.54
N SER A 93 9.19 -4.76 -4.25
CA SER A 93 8.26 -4.42 -3.17
C SER A 93 8.96 -3.71 -2.02
N ARG A 94 8.16 -3.08 -1.15
CA ARG A 94 8.60 -2.49 0.12
C ARG A 94 7.52 -2.72 1.16
N MET A 95 7.91 -3.18 2.35
CA MET A 95 7.04 -3.24 3.52
C MET A 95 7.33 -2.05 4.43
N VAL A 96 6.27 -1.44 4.97
CA VAL A 96 6.36 -0.28 5.86
C VAL A 96 5.33 -0.44 6.97
N GLU A 97 5.75 -0.36 8.22
CA GLU A 97 4.83 -0.34 9.36
C GLU A 97 4.13 1.03 9.48
N SER A 98 2.86 1.04 9.85
CA SER A 98 2.15 2.26 10.23
C SER A 98 2.79 2.87 11.47
N ILE A 99 2.95 4.20 11.48
CA ILE A 99 3.40 4.92 12.68
C ILE A 99 2.30 4.94 13.75
N ASP A 100 1.04 4.91 13.33
CA ASP A 100 -0.10 5.07 14.23
C ASP A 100 -0.56 3.75 14.87
N GLU A 101 -0.33 2.61 14.20
CA GLU A 101 -0.81 1.31 14.68
C GLU A 101 0.28 0.21 14.57
N PRO A 102 0.99 -0.10 15.67
CA PRO A 102 1.95 -1.19 15.70
C PRO A 102 1.33 -2.54 15.32
N GLY A 103 2.02 -3.28 14.43
CA GLY A 103 1.52 -4.51 13.83
C GLY A 103 0.64 -4.31 12.59
N LYS A 104 0.34 -3.07 12.18
CA LYS A 104 -0.29 -2.78 10.89
C LYS A 104 0.78 -2.43 9.86
N PHE A 105 0.85 -3.21 8.79
CA PHE A 105 1.84 -3.05 7.73
C PHE A 105 1.21 -2.72 6.39
N TYR A 106 1.94 -1.94 5.62
CA TYR A 106 1.68 -1.68 4.22
C TYR A 106 2.69 -2.42 3.37
N LEU A 107 2.21 -3.21 2.40
CA LEU A 107 3.02 -3.82 1.35
C LEU A 107 2.82 -3.03 0.06
N PHE A 108 3.85 -2.31 -0.37
CA PHE A 108 3.87 -1.66 -1.68
C PHE A 108 4.48 -2.63 -2.69
N LEU A 109 3.70 -3.06 -3.68
CA LEU A 109 4.15 -3.96 -4.74
C LEU A 109 4.16 -3.20 -6.08
N PHE A 110 5.32 -3.17 -6.73
CA PHE A 110 5.49 -2.63 -8.07
C PHE A 110 5.67 -3.80 -9.02
N PHE A 111 4.64 -4.08 -9.83
CA PHE A 111 4.59 -5.25 -10.69
C PHE A 111 4.53 -4.81 -12.17
N PRO A 112 5.55 -5.12 -12.99
CA PRO A 112 5.61 -4.66 -14.37
C PRO A 112 4.50 -5.31 -15.20
N ASN A 113 3.90 -4.53 -16.09
CA ASN A 113 3.04 -5.07 -17.14
C ASN A 113 3.93 -5.51 -18.31
N ASP A 114 4.01 -6.82 -18.55
CA ASP A 114 4.70 -7.36 -19.72
C ASP A 114 3.80 -7.20 -20.94
N SER A 115 4.27 -6.43 -21.93
CA SER A 115 3.54 -6.16 -23.18
C SER A 115 3.19 -7.42 -23.98
N LYS A 116 3.78 -8.57 -23.65
CA LYS A 116 3.49 -9.87 -24.27
C LYS A 116 2.26 -10.57 -23.68
N LEU A 117 1.75 -10.12 -22.54
CA LEU A 117 0.59 -10.69 -21.89
C LEU A 117 -0.69 -9.93 -22.25
N SER A 118 -1.82 -10.63 -22.27
CA SER A 118 -3.10 -9.95 -22.24
C SER A 118 -3.24 -9.19 -20.92
N TYR A 119 -3.99 -8.08 -20.92
CA TYR A 119 -4.22 -7.32 -19.70
C TYR A 119 -4.87 -8.18 -18.59
N SER A 120 -5.76 -9.10 -18.95
CA SER A 120 -6.37 -10.04 -18.00
C SER A 120 -5.33 -10.97 -17.35
N ASP A 121 -4.45 -11.58 -18.15
CA ASP A 121 -3.41 -12.47 -17.64
C ASP A 121 -2.42 -11.73 -16.74
N TYR A 122 -2.08 -10.50 -17.12
CA TYR A 122 -1.28 -9.60 -16.28
C TYR A 122 -1.94 -9.37 -14.92
N ARG A 123 -3.24 -9.05 -14.88
CA ARG A 123 -3.99 -8.84 -13.62
C ARG A 123 -3.98 -10.10 -12.77
N ILE A 124 -4.27 -11.27 -13.35
CA ILE A 124 -4.23 -12.57 -12.67
C ILE A 124 -2.85 -12.81 -12.04
N GLN A 125 -1.78 -12.57 -12.79
CA GLN A 125 -0.42 -12.73 -12.29
C GLN A 125 -0.13 -11.76 -11.13
N ARG A 126 -0.49 -10.48 -11.25
CA ARG A 126 -0.29 -9.50 -10.19
C ARG A 126 -1.00 -9.91 -8.90
N ILE A 127 -2.25 -10.38 -8.98
CA ILE A 127 -3.00 -10.88 -7.82
C ILE A 127 -2.34 -12.12 -7.20
N SER A 128 -1.87 -13.06 -8.04
CA SER A 128 -1.12 -14.22 -7.56
C SER A 128 0.12 -13.81 -6.74
N TYR A 129 0.85 -12.79 -7.20
CA TYR A 129 1.98 -12.26 -6.45
C TYR A 129 1.56 -11.53 -5.18
N ILE A 130 0.50 -10.72 -5.19
CA ILE A 130 -0.01 -10.09 -3.96
C ILE A 130 -0.25 -11.14 -2.88
N ASN A 131 -0.98 -12.21 -3.21
CA ASN A 131 -1.28 -13.30 -2.29
C ASN A 131 0.00 -14.00 -1.80
N ALA A 132 0.94 -14.25 -2.70
CA ALA A 132 2.22 -14.87 -2.38
C ALA A 132 3.06 -14.01 -1.41
N TYR A 133 3.15 -12.70 -1.65
CA TYR A 133 3.86 -11.79 -0.75
C TYR A 133 3.17 -11.65 0.60
N ALA A 134 1.85 -11.60 0.65
CA ALA A 134 1.08 -11.56 1.89
C ALA A 134 1.33 -12.81 2.74
N GLU A 135 1.30 -13.99 2.13
CA GLU A 135 1.58 -15.26 2.80
C GLU A 135 3.00 -15.29 3.40
N VAL A 136 3.99 -14.85 2.62
CA VAL A 136 5.38 -14.74 3.09
C VAL A 136 5.51 -13.72 4.21
N ALA A 137 4.83 -12.57 4.13
CA ALA A 137 4.87 -11.52 5.13
C ALA A 137 4.36 -12.03 6.49
N PHE A 138 3.16 -12.61 6.53
CA PHE A 138 2.60 -13.18 7.77
C PHE A 138 3.45 -14.32 8.31
N ASN A 139 4.03 -15.16 7.44
CA ASN A 139 4.86 -16.27 7.91
C ASN A 139 6.22 -15.83 8.46
N LYS A 140 6.84 -14.84 7.82
CA LYS A 140 8.15 -14.35 8.22
C LYS A 140 8.08 -13.40 9.43
N TYR A 141 7.02 -12.60 9.52
CA TYR A 141 6.88 -11.55 10.53
C TYR A 141 5.61 -11.78 11.35
N ARG A 142 5.74 -12.61 12.40
CA ARG A 142 4.61 -13.04 13.25
C ARG A 142 3.90 -11.92 14.02
N HIS A 143 4.52 -10.74 14.13
CA HIS A 143 3.95 -9.58 14.81
C HIS A 143 3.01 -8.77 13.92
N ILE A 144 2.96 -9.06 12.61
CA ILE A 144 1.99 -8.44 11.70
C ILE A 144 0.60 -8.94 12.08
N LYS A 145 -0.31 -8.00 12.39
CA LYS A 145 -1.72 -8.24 12.69
C LYS A 145 -2.60 -7.92 11.49
N LYS A 146 -2.26 -6.83 10.79
CA LYS A 146 -2.96 -6.33 9.60
C LYS A 146 -1.95 -6.08 8.50
N LEU A 147 -2.32 -6.44 7.28
CA LEU A 147 -1.55 -6.17 6.08
C LEU A 147 -2.44 -5.50 5.05
N ILE A 148 -2.03 -4.31 4.60
CA ILE A 148 -2.66 -3.58 3.52
C ILE A 148 -1.72 -3.62 2.33
N THR A 149 -2.11 -4.32 1.27
CA THR A 149 -1.31 -4.39 0.05
C THR A 149 -1.81 -3.34 -0.95
N ILE A 150 -0.89 -2.50 -1.43
CA ILE A 150 -1.12 -1.57 -2.53
C ILE A 150 -0.21 -2.02 -3.68
N ALA A 151 -0.81 -2.46 -4.79
CA ALA A 151 -0.05 -2.93 -5.96
C ALA A 151 -0.31 -2.07 -7.19
N THR A 152 0.74 -1.65 -7.86
CA THR A 152 0.67 -0.84 -9.09
C THR A 152 1.84 -1.15 -10.01
N GLU A 153 1.83 -0.60 -11.21
CA GLU A 153 2.91 -0.67 -12.17
C GLU A 153 4.11 0.20 -11.71
N PRO A 154 5.36 -0.17 -12.07
CA PRO A 154 6.53 0.70 -11.97
C PRO A 154 6.40 2.06 -12.70
N GLN A 155 7.44 2.88 -12.69
CA GLN A 155 7.44 4.11 -13.48
C GLN A 155 7.46 3.83 -14.98
N ASN A 156 6.97 4.80 -15.77
CA ASN A 156 6.99 4.78 -17.23
C ASN A 156 6.26 3.60 -17.88
N THR A 157 5.25 3.03 -17.21
CA THR A 157 4.32 2.08 -17.81
C THR A 157 3.17 2.83 -18.49
N GLU A 158 2.76 2.37 -19.67
CA GLU A 158 1.57 2.89 -20.35
C GLU A 158 0.31 2.42 -19.62
N GLY A 159 -0.46 3.39 -19.12
CA GLY A 159 -1.56 3.13 -18.20
C GLY A 159 -1.08 2.77 -16.79
N ARG A 160 -1.88 3.11 -15.80
CA ARG A 160 -1.66 2.75 -14.40
C ARG A 160 -2.96 2.26 -13.79
N SER A 161 -2.85 1.19 -13.02
CA SER A 161 -3.94 0.64 -12.21
C SER A 161 -3.44 0.36 -10.81
N GLU A 162 -4.33 0.48 -9.83
CA GLU A 162 -4.02 0.21 -8.44
C GLU A 162 -4.92 -0.91 -7.89
N ASP A 163 -4.31 -1.86 -7.17
CA ASP A 163 -5.03 -2.78 -6.30
C ASP A 163 -4.88 -2.37 -4.85
N LEU A 164 -5.95 -2.55 -4.08
CA LEU A 164 -5.97 -2.43 -2.64
C LEU A 164 -6.54 -3.71 -2.04
N ILE A 165 -5.74 -4.41 -1.24
CA ILE A 165 -6.18 -5.62 -0.54
C ILE A 165 -5.90 -5.47 0.95
N TYR A 166 -6.93 -5.67 1.76
CA TYR A 166 -6.82 -5.79 3.20
C TYR A 166 -6.76 -7.27 3.60
N SER A 167 -5.82 -7.61 4.47
CA SER A 167 -5.66 -8.96 5.00
C SER A 167 -5.35 -8.92 6.49
N ILE A 168 -5.84 -9.92 7.21
CA ILE A 168 -5.60 -10.10 8.65
C ILE A 168 -4.70 -11.31 8.83
N SER A 169 -3.81 -11.25 9.81
CA SER A 169 -2.97 -12.41 10.15
C SER A 169 -3.85 -13.61 10.52
N PRO A 170 -3.50 -14.82 10.05
CA PRO A 170 -4.18 -16.02 10.50
C PRO A 170 -3.92 -16.25 12.01
N GLU A 171 -4.89 -16.86 12.68
CA GLU A 171 -4.81 -17.19 14.12
C GLU A 171 -3.74 -18.25 14.42
N LYS A 172 -3.51 -19.16 13.46
CA LYS A 172 -2.55 -20.26 13.58
C LYS A 172 -1.72 -20.38 12.32
N PHE A 173 -0.45 -20.69 12.52
CA PHE A 173 0.48 -20.95 11.44
C PHE A 173 0.90 -22.42 11.45
N THR A 174 0.47 -23.16 10.43
CA THR A 174 0.77 -24.59 10.32
C THR A 174 2.17 -24.81 9.75
N LYS A 175 2.74 -26.00 10.00
CA LYS A 175 4.04 -26.40 9.41
C LYS A 175 3.99 -26.37 7.87
N GLU A 176 2.87 -26.78 7.29
CA GLU A 176 2.64 -26.75 5.85
C GLU A 176 2.66 -25.32 5.28
N GLN A 177 2.05 -24.35 5.96
CA GLN A 177 2.10 -22.94 5.55
C GLN A 177 3.53 -22.39 5.58
N ASN A 178 4.33 -22.80 6.58
CA ASN A 178 5.74 -22.42 6.65
C ASN A 178 6.53 -22.99 5.46
N GLU A 179 6.35 -24.28 5.16
CA GLU A 179 7.02 -24.93 4.03
C GLU A 179 6.59 -24.34 2.69
N LYS A 180 5.30 -24.04 2.53
CA LYS A 180 4.74 -23.35 1.35
C LYS A 180 5.35 -21.97 1.18
N SER A 181 5.43 -21.17 2.24
CA SER A 181 6.06 -19.85 2.20
C SER A 181 7.54 -19.91 1.82
N GLN A 182 8.29 -20.91 2.28
CA GLN A 182 9.69 -21.09 1.86
C GLN A 182 9.81 -21.41 0.37
N LYS A 183 8.90 -22.23 -0.19
CA LYS A 183 8.83 -22.49 -1.63
C LYS A 183 8.48 -21.20 -2.41
N ILE A 184 7.55 -20.40 -1.91
CA ILE A 184 7.15 -19.11 -2.49
C ILE A 184 8.35 -18.14 -2.51
N ILE A 185 9.11 -18.02 -1.42
CA ILE A 185 10.30 -17.15 -1.34
C ILE A 185 11.29 -17.50 -2.46
N LYS A 186 11.59 -18.79 -2.65
CA LYS A 186 12.49 -19.26 -3.72
C LYS A 186 11.94 -18.88 -5.11
N ARG A 187 10.64 -19.07 -5.34
CA ARG A 187 9.99 -18.70 -6.62
C ARG A 187 10.02 -17.20 -6.89
N ILE A 188 9.76 -16.38 -5.87
CA ILE A 188 9.79 -14.91 -5.98
C ILE A 188 11.22 -14.41 -6.25
N GLN A 189 12.25 -15.04 -5.69
CA GLN A 189 13.64 -14.64 -5.94
C GLN A 189 14.10 -14.96 -7.36
N ASN A 190 13.63 -16.07 -7.94
CA ASN A 190 14.02 -16.51 -9.28
C ASN A 190 13.29 -15.78 -10.43
N THR A 191 12.35 -14.90 -10.12
CA THR A 191 11.49 -14.19 -11.09
C THR A 191 11.58 -12.67 -10.96
N LYS A 192 12.67 -12.17 -10.38
CA LYS A 192 12.96 -10.74 -10.22
C LYS A 192 13.50 -10.12 -11.50
#